data_AF-G0NB26-F1
#
_entry.id   AF-G0NB26-F1
#
_cell.length_a   1.000
_cell.length_b   1.000
_cell.length_c   1.000
_cell.angle_alpha   90.00
_cell.angle_beta   90.00
_cell.angle_gamma   90.00
#
_symmetry.space_group_name_H-M   'P 1'
#
loop_
_entity.id
_entity.type
_entity.pdbx_description
1 polymer ?
#
loop_
_entity_poly.entity_id
_entity_poly.type
_entity_poly.pdbx_seq_one_letter_code
_entity_poly.pdbx_strand_id
1 'polypeptide(L)'
;MPTTQINIVLAESRCMAGEFFNAKVLLDSSDPDTVVHAFTAEIKGIGRTGWVNIHTDKIFETEKTYIDTQVQLCDPDTCLPVGKHQFPVQIRIPPNCPSSYESQFGSIRYQMKVDLVANTEQVS
;
A
#
# COMPACT_ATOMS: atom_id res chain seq x y z
N MET A 1 -1.50 3.31 -27.78
CA MET A 1 -1.77 4.11 -26.57
C MET A 1 -0.63 3.79 -25.61
N PRO A 2 0.04 4.78 -25.00
CA PRO A 2 0.91 4.50 -23.88
C PRO A 2 0.05 3.85 -22.81
N THR A 3 0.44 2.68 -22.32
CA THR A 3 -0.31 1.96 -21.31
C THR A 3 0.68 1.46 -20.30
N THR A 4 0.63 2.06 -19.12
CA THR A 4 1.44 1.65 -17.98
C THR A 4 0.57 0.73 -17.13
N GLN A 5 0.97 -0.53 -16.96
CA GLN A 5 0.22 -1.48 -16.14
C GLN A 5 0.98 -1.80 -14.86
N ILE A 6 0.30 -1.64 -13.72
CA ILE A 6 0.84 -1.98 -12.40
C ILE A 6 0.14 -3.24 -11.88
N ASN A 7 0.92 -4.19 -11.40
CA ASN A 7 0.43 -5.36 -10.67
C ASN A 7 1.22 -5.55 -9.38
N ILE A 8 0.58 -6.07 -8.33
CA ILE A 8 1.22 -6.42 -7.06
C ILE A 8 1.16 -7.92 -6.88
N VAL A 9 2.31 -8.55 -6.65
CA VAL A 9 2.43 -9.97 -6.35
C VAL A 9 2.89 -10.13 -4.92
N LEU A 10 2.01 -10.64 -4.07
CA LEU A 10 2.35 -10.98 -2.69
C LEU A 10 3.12 -12.31 -2.66
N ALA A 11 4.18 -12.39 -1.85
CA ALA A 11 4.88 -13.67 -1.66
C ALA A 11 3.99 -14.69 -0.92
N GLU A 12 3.18 -14.19 0.03
CA GLU A 12 2.28 -14.98 0.84
C GLU A 12 0.94 -14.25 1.01
N SER A 13 -0.14 -14.99 1.23
CA SER A 13 -1.48 -14.42 1.45
C SER A 13 -1.69 -13.86 2.85
N ARG A 14 -0.75 -14.08 3.77
CA ARG A 14 -0.78 -13.63 5.16
C ARG A 14 0.64 -13.39 5.66
N CYS A 15 0.80 -12.60 6.72
CA CYS A 15 2.06 -12.38 7.42
C CYS A 15 1.80 -12.27 8.92
N MET A 16 2.73 -12.71 9.77
CA MET A 16 2.58 -12.58 11.22
C MET A 16 3.29 -11.32 11.75
N ALA A 17 2.87 -10.87 12.93
CA ALA A 17 3.55 -9.81 13.64
C ALA A 17 5.02 -10.19 13.92
N GLY A 18 5.94 -9.28 13.66
CA GLY A 18 7.38 -9.48 13.85
C GLY A 18 8.11 -10.09 12.65
N GLU A 19 7.39 -10.65 11.68
CA GLU A 19 7.93 -11.23 10.45
C GLU A 19 8.14 -10.18 9.34
N PHE A 20 8.78 -10.60 8.25
CA PHE A 20 8.90 -9.79 7.04
C PHE A 20 7.71 -10.02 6.11
N PHE A 21 7.05 -8.92 5.73
CA PHE A 21 6.12 -8.90 4.61
C PHE A 21 6.90 -8.70 3.32
N ASN A 22 6.69 -9.58 2.35
CA ASN A 22 7.38 -9.58 1.07
C ASN A 22 6.37 -9.49 -0.08
N ALA A 23 6.61 -8.56 -1.00
CA ALA A 23 5.83 -8.39 -2.22
C ALA A 23 6.74 -7.97 -3.38
N LYS A 24 6.20 -8.02 -4.60
CA LYS A 24 6.82 -7.47 -5.80
C LYS A 24 5.81 -6.58 -6.51
N VAL A 25 6.23 -5.39 -6.87
CA VAL A 25 5.48 -4.52 -7.78
C VAL A 25 5.99 -4.78 -9.18
N LEU A 26 5.09 -5.15 -10.08
CA LEU A 26 5.37 -5.37 -11.49
C LEU A 26 4.86 -4.17 -12.26
N LEU A 27 5.72 -3.61 -13.10
CA LEU A 27 5.39 -2.47 -13.95
C LEU A 27 5.68 -2.85 -15.39
N ASP A 28 4.66 -2.84 -16.23
CA ASP A 28 4.79 -3.02 -17.69
C ASP A 28 4.71 -1.64 -18.34
N SER A 29 5.81 -1.18 -18.92
CA SER A 29 5.83 0.06 -19.71
C SER A 29 5.87 -0.27 -21.19
N SER A 30 4.90 0.26 -21.94
CA SER A 30 4.89 0.23 -23.40
C SER A 30 5.56 1.44 -24.04
N ASP A 31 6.02 2.41 -23.25
CA ASP A 31 6.49 3.71 -23.72
C ASP A 31 8.02 3.83 -23.55
N PRO A 32 8.79 4.07 -24.64
CA PRO A 32 10.24 4.18 -24.59
C PRO A 32 10.76 5.37 -23.80
N ASP A 33 9.92 6.40 -23.60
CA ASP A 33 10.32 7.64 -22.96
C ASP A 33 9.71 7.78 -21.56
N THR A 34 9.27 6.69 -20.93
CA THR A 34 8.74 6.74 -19.55
C THR A 34 9.81 7.21 -18.57
N VAL A 35 9.57 8.35 -17.94
CA VAL A 35 10.37 8.90 -16.84
C VAL A 35 9.52 8.88 -15.58
N VAL A 36 10.03 8.20 -14.56
CA VAL A 36 9.35 8.06 -13.28
C VAL A 36 9.77 9.19 -12.35
N HIS A 37 8.83 10.04 -11.95
CA HIS A 37 9.10 11.10 -10.98
C HIS A 37 8.93 10.61 -9.54
N ALA A 38 7.95 9.74 -9.28
CA ALA A 38 7.79 9.10 -7.99
C ALA A 38 7.20 7.70 -8.16
N PHE A 39 7.76 6.72 -7.45
CA PHE A 39 7.18 5.39 -7.38
C PHE A 39 7.30 4.86 -5.97
N THR A 40 6.16 4.72 -5.30
CA THR A 40 6.13 4.38 -3.87
C THR A 40 5.12 3.27 -3.58
N ALA A 41 5.44 2.44 -2.60
CA ALA A 41 4.53 1.52 -1.97
C ALA A 41 4.27 1.97 -0.53
N GLU A 42 3.02 2.29 -0.22
CA GLU A 42 2.56 2.65 1.10
C GLU A 42 1.90 1.43 1.75
N ILE A 43 2.36 1.04 2.93
CA ILE A 43 1.79 -0.02 3.73
C ILE A 43 1.21 0.60 5.00
N LYS A 44 -0.09 0.42 5.19
CA LYS A 44 -0.84 0.97 6.33
C LYS A 44 -1.62 -0.10 7.05
N GLY A 45 -1.62 -0.01 8.37
CA GLY A 45 -2.37 -0.88 9.28
C GLY A 45 -3.10 -0.03 10.30
N ILE A 46 -4.43 -0.01 10.25
CA ILE A 46 -5.25 0.89 11.10
C ILE A 46 -6.35 0.08 11.76
N GLY A 47 -6.44 0.20 13.09
CA GLY A 47 -7.59 -0.22 13.87
C GLY A 47 -8.56 0.92 14.04
N ARG A 48 -9.86 0.65 13.89
CA ARG A 48 -10.94 1.61 14.10
C ARG A 48 -12.00 0.96 14.97
N THR A 49 -12.58 1.73 15.89
CA THR A 49 -13.78 1.31 16.62
C THR A 49 -14.68 2.49 16.87
N GLY A 50 -15.98 2.24 16.92
CA GLY A 50 -16.95 3.24 17.28
C GLY A 50 -18.23 2.63 17.85
N TRP A 51 -18.89 3.38 18.72
CA TRP A 51 -20.16 3.00 19.33
C TRP A 51 -21.00 4.23 19.66
N VAL A 52 -22.31 4.01 19.77
CA VAL A 52 -23.27 5.05 20.16
C VAL A 52 -23.72 4.79 21.60
N ASN A 53 -23.68 5.80 22.45
CA ASN A 53 -24.30 5.75 23.75
C ASN A 53 -25.81 5.97 23.61
N ILE A 54 -26.58 4.91 23.82
CA ILE A 54 -28.04 4.88 23.66
C ILE A 54 -28.81 5.84 24.59
N HIS A 55 -28.20 6.32 25.68
CA HIS A 55 -28.87 7.21 26.62
C HIS A 55 -28.58 8.68 26.34
N THR A 56 -27.54 8.98 25.56
CA THR A 56 -27.10 10.36 25.30
C THR A 56 -27.03 10.68 23.83
N ASP A 57 -27.32 9.72 22.94
CA ASP A 57 -27.11 9.77 21.50
C ASP A 57 -25.70 10.24 21.09
N LYS A 58 -24.73 10.03 21.98
CA LYS A 58 -23.34 10.44 21.73
C LYS A 58 -22.62 9.34 20.96
N ILE A 59 -21.96 9.74 19.89
CA ILE A 59 -21.11 8.87 19.08
C ILE A 59 -19.69 8.96 19.63
N PHE A 60 -19.08 7.82 19.86
CA PHE A 60 -17.67 7.68 20.22
C PHE A 60 -16.97 6.94 19.09
N GLU A 61 -15.89 7.51 18.58
CA GLU A 61 -15.05 6.90 17.55
C GLU A 61 -13.58 7.08 17.93
N THR A 62 -12.77 6.09 17.61
CA THR A 62 -11.33 6.18 17.77
C THR A 62 -10.62 5.35 16.71
N GLU A 63 -9.43 5.79 16.35
CA GLU A 63 -8.53 5.06 15.47
C GLU A 63 -7.15 4.93 16.08
N LYS A 64 -6.45 3.87 15.70
CA LYS A 64 -5.09 3.60 16.09
C LYS A 64 -4.30 3.05 14.91
N THR A 65 -3.23 3.74 14.56
CA THR A 65 -2.27 3.30 13.55
C THR A 65 -1.30 2.29 14.17
N TYR A 66 -1.17 1.13 13.51
CA TYR A 66 -0.23 0.06 13.86
C TYR A 66 0.95 0.01 12.88
N ILE A 67 0.70 0.33 11.61
CA ILE A 67 1.73 0.39 10.56
C ILE A 67 1.49 1.66 9.75
N ASP A 68 2.56 2.42 9.53
CA ASP A 68 2.62 3.52 8.59
C ASP A 68 4.02 3.53 7.99
N THR A 69 4.18 2.95 6.81
CA THR A 69 5.48 2.76 6.18
C THR A 69 5.37 3.02 4.70
N GLN A 70 6.29 3.82 4.17
CA GLN A 70 6.41 4.07 2.75
C GLN A 70 7.76 3.53 2.27
N VAL A 71 7.73 2.78 1.17
CA VAL A 71 8.91 2.25 0.49
C VAL A 71 9.02 2.92 -0.86
N GLN A 72 10.17 3.52 -1.14
CA GLN A 72 10.48 4.04 -2.46
C GLN A 72 10.94 2.89 -3.35
N LEU A 73 10.30 2.73 -4.51
CA LEU A 73 10.51 1.59 -5.42
C LEU A 73 11.63 1.86 -6.43
N CYS A 74 11.79 3.11 -6.85
CA CYS A 74 12.91 3.56 -7.69
C CYS A 74 13.28 5.01 -7.37
N ASP A 75 14.46 5.44 -7.81
CA ASP A 75 14.88 6.82 -7.68
C ASP A 75 14.01 7.75 -8.54
N PRO A 76 13.82 9.02 -8.14
CA PRO A 76 13.17 10.01 -8.98
C PRO A 76 13.96 10.18 -10.29
N ASP A 77 13.24 10.53 -11.35
CA ASP A 77 13.75 10.71 -12.70
C ASP A 77 14.41 9.47 -13.31
N THR A 78 14.02 8.28 -12.83
CA THR A 78 14.43 7.01 -13.43
C THR A 78 13.76 6.85 -14.80
N CYS A 79 14.56 6.72 -15.85
CA CYS A 79 14.09 6.31 -17.17
C CYS A 79 13.79 4.80 -17.18
N LEU A 80 12.55 4.42 -17.47
CA LEU A 80 12.14 3.03 -17.61
C LEU A 80 12.13 2.63 -19.08
N PRO A 81 12.98 1.67 -19.50
CA PRO A 81 12.92 1.18 -20.86
C PRO A 81 11.62 0.40 -21.11
N VAL A 82 11.22 0.25 -22.37
CA VAL A 82 10.05 -0.59 -22.74
C VAL A 82 10.20 -2.00 -22.18
N GLY A 83 9.14 -2.51 -21.59
CA GLY A 83 9.01 -3.87 -21.12
C GLY A 83 8.63 -3.97 -19.65
N LYS A 84 8.93 -5.14 -19.08
CA LYS A 84 8.51 -5.53 -17.73
C LYS A 84 9.61 -5.30 -16.71
N HIS A 85 9.27 -4.54 -15.68
CA HIS A 85 10.13 -4.21 -14.55
C HIS A 85 9.58 -4.81 -13.26
N GLN A 86 10.48 -5.13 -12.34
CA GLN A 86 10.12 -5.70 -11.04
C GLN A 86 10.79 -4.94 -9.92
N PHE A 87 10.01 -4.51 -8.95
CA PHE A 87 10.47 -3.76 -7.79
C PHE A 87 10.12 -4.55 -6.52
N PRO A 88 11.12 -5.12 -5.82
CA PRO A 88 10.87 -5.86 -4.59
C PRO A 88 10.46 -4.91 -3.46
N VAL A 89 9.49 -5.33 -2.67
CA VAL A 89 9.06 -4.64 -1.44
C VAL A 89 9.25 -5.61 -0.28
N GLN A 90 10.00 -5.17 0.72
CA GLN A 90 10.17 -5.90 1.97
C GLN A 90 10.06 -4.90 3.13
N ILE A 91 9.14 -5.18 4.05
CA ILE A 91 9.04 -4.44 5.32
C ILE A 91 8.96 -5.43 6.47
N ARG A 92 9.38 -4.99 7.67
CA ARG A 92 9.17 -5.77 8.88
C ARG A 92 7.86 -5.35 9.55
N ILE A 93 6.97 -6.30 9.77
CA ILE A 93 5.72 -6.05 10.49
C ILE A 93 6.04 -5.82 11.98
N PRO A 94 5.58 -4.72 12.59
CA PRO A 94 5.79 -4.47 14.01
C PRO A 94 5.29 -5.64 14.88
N PRO A 95 6.04 -6.08 15.90
CA PRO A 95 5.71 -7.26 16.70
C PRO A 95 4.45 -7.09 17.56
N ASN A 96 3.99 -5.86 17.76
CA ASN A 96 2.78 -5.50 18.48
C ASN A 96 1.55 -5.30 17.57
N CYS A 97 1.66 -5.62 16.28
CA CYS A 97 0.52 -5.57 15.38
C CYS A 97 -0.53 -6.63 15.76
N PRO A 98 -1.80 -6.23 16.00
CA PRO A 98 -2.88 -7.20 16.16
C PRO A 98 -3.18 -7.91 14.84
N SER A 99 -3.91 -9.03 14.92
CA SER A 99 -4.45 -9.67 13.72
C SER A 99 -5.53 -8.81 13.07
N SER A 100 -5.72 -8.96 11.77
CA SER A 100 -6.87 -8.40 11.07
C SER A 100 -8.18 -8.87 11.72
N TYR A 101 -9.14 -7.96 11.84
CA TYR A 101 -10.42 -8.20 12.50
C TYR A 101 -11.52 -7.39 11.84
N GLU A 102 -12.72 -7.95 11.74
CA GLU A 102 -13.90 -7.27 11.18
C GLU A 102 -15.12 -7.54 12.06
N SER A 103 -15.84 -6.48 12.40
CA SER A 103 -17.10 -6.55 13.13
C SER A 103 -17.96 -5.31 12.86
N GLN A 104 -19.19 -5.31 13.38
CA GLN A 104 -20.10 -4.17 13.28
C GLN A 104 -19.66 -2.92 14.08
N PHE A 105 -18.78 -3.07 15.07
CA PHE A 105 -18.37 -1.98 15.98
C PHE A 105 -16.89 -1.58 15.83
N GLY A 106 -16.18 -2.21 14.89
CA GLY A 106 -14.77 -1.93 14.68
C GLY A 106 -14.10 -2.94 13.79
N SER A 107 -12.94 -2.54 13.26
CA SER A 107 -12.12 -3.32 12.36
C SER A 107 -10.63 -3.03 12.57
N ILE A 108 -9.81 -3.97 12.13
CA ILE A 108 -8.36 -3.83 12.02
C ILE A 108 -8.01 -4.24 10.60
N ARG A 109 -7.61 -3.26 9.78
CA ARG A 109 -7.33 -3.45 8.36
C ARG A 109 -5.91 -3.10 8.03
N TYR A 110 -5.28 -3.95 7.22
CA TYR A 110 -3.96 -3.75 6.66
C TYR A 110 -4.10 -3.64 5.14
N GLN A 111 -3.40 -2.68 4.54
CA GLN A 111 -3.44 -2.42 3.11
C GLN A 111 -2.06 -2.06 2.59
N MET A 112 -1.81 -2.41 1.34
CA MET A 112 -0.68 -1.91 0.54
C MET A 112 -1.25 -1.14 -0.65
N LYS A 113 -0.80 0.10 -0.83
CA LYS A 113 -1.13 0.95 -1.96
C LYS A 113 0.16 1.24 -2.73
N VAL A 114 0.09 1.21 -4.05
CA VAL A 114 1.21 1.57 -4.92
C VAL A 114 0.80 2.78 -5.73
N ASP A 115 1.64 3.81 -5.69
CA ASP A 115 1.44 5.06 -6.42
C ASP A 115 2.63 5.29 -7.35
N LEU A 116 2.33 5.46 -8.64
CA LEU A 116 3.29 5.81 -9.69
C LEU A 116 2.92 7.19 -10.26
N VAL A 117 3.91 8.07 -10.31
CA VAL A 117 3.85 9.37 -10.99
C VAL A 117 4.94 9.35 -12.06
N ALA A 118 4.53 9.31 -13.32
CA ALA A 118 5.42 9.33 -14.48
C ALA A 118 5.07 10.50 -15.40
N ASN A 119 5.97 10.83 -16.33
CA ASN A 119 5.75 11.85 -17.35
C ASN A 119 4.56 11.53 -18.28
N THR A 120 4.24 10.25 -18.48
CA THR A 120 3.06 9.78 -19.22
C THR A 120 1.91 9.45 -18.26
N GLU A 121 1.27 10.47 -17.67
CA GLU A 121 -0.19 10.57 -17.44
C GLU A 121 -0.58 11.82 -16.60
N GLN A 122 -1.00 12.89 -17.29
CA GLN A 122 -2.19 13.65 -16.89
C GLN A 122 -3.25 13.39 -17.95
N VAL A 123 -4.09 12.37 -17.76
CA VAL A 123 -5.43 12.38 -18.35
C VAL A 123 -6.39 11.88 -17.28
N SER A 124 -7.15 12.83 -16.75
CA SER A 124 -8.26 12.65 -15.79
C SER A 124 -9.40 11.79 -16.34
#